data_AF-A0A8H7RI83-F1
#
_entry.id   AF-A0A8H7RI83-F1
#
_cell.length_a   1.000
_cell.length_b   1.000
_cell.length_c   1.000
_cell.angle_alpha   90.00
_cell.angle_beta   90.00
_cell.angle_gamma   90.00
#
_symmetry.space_group_name_H-M   'P 1'
#
loop_
_entity.id
_entity.type
_entity.pdbx_description
1 polymer ?
#
loop_
_entity_poly.entity_id
_entity_poly.type
_entity_poly.pdbx_seq_one_letter_code
_entity_poly.pdbx_strand_id
1 'polypeptide(L)'
;MTTCTLAVPKKKSAVPKKSGYLFDPRYKLISVHGKDILSVIWKFTSKFDKKGLLGFSQWLNKNNVDLTSTEPERKITKTSTEIRARSRQLNVLHDVNYVSVAEDILQVLPNRHKIVNDLKEDGYPVIGYSRKSVVASENRVSCLQRMVNILYSRSLVDKVFVSPCSSTKQQFIKRDSSDNDQILSQLNNVHGNTVDFLSLLKNNSKVCVVAIDYAGLTTNVSDLKISLSENPSLKKVIIDQYLYENHFKYFNNYQLLNNPMDLKAFHCRSKPKQRGK
;
A
#
# COMPACT_ATOMS: atom_id res chain seq x y z
N MET A 1 45.91 -36.89 -13.54
CA MET A 1 45.90 -35.99 -14.72
C MET A 1 44.50 -35.98 -15.28
N THR A 2 43.88 -34.80 -15.33
CA THR A 2 43.05 -34.28 -16.43
C THR A 2 42.39 -33.01 -15.89
N THR A 3 42.90 -31.90 -16.38
CA THR A 3 42.46 -30.52 -16.16
C THR A 3 41.01 -30.33 -16.55
N CYS A 4 40.23 -29.67 -15.70
CA CYS A 4 39.00 -29.01 -16.14
C CYS A 4 39.01 -27.56 -15.66
N THR A 5 39.33 -26.71 -16.62
CA THR A 5 39.38 -25.25 -16.58
C THR A 5 37.98 -24.70 -16.34
N LEU A 6 37.72 -24.05 -15.20
CA LEU A 6 36.51 -23.25 -15.02
C LEU A 6 36.82 -21.79 -15.30
N ALA A 7 36.25 -21.33 -16.41
CA ALA A 7 36.29 -19.98 -16.91
C ALA A 7 35.65 -18.99 -15.93
N VAL A 8 36.35 -17.88 -15.70
CA VAL A 8 35.75 -16.63 -15.23
C VAL A 8 35.12 -15.94 -16.44
N PRO A 9 33.89 -15.42 -16.33
CA PRO A 9 33.73 -14.05 -16.81
C PRO A 9 32.81 -13.15 -15.98
N LYS A 10 33.37 -11.96 -15.75
CA LYS A 10 32.77 -10.63 -15.90
C LYS A 10 31.86 -10.13 -14.79
N LYS A 11 32.49 -9.32 -13.91
CA LYS A 11 31.93 -8.07 -13.38
C LYS A 11 31.14 -7.36 -14.49
N LYS A 12 29.81 -7.40 -14.42
CA LYS A 12 28.99 -6.36 -15.05
C LYS A 12 29.05 -5.15 -14.14
N SER A 13 29.82 -4.16 -14.58
CA SER A 13 29.66 -2.77 -14.18
C SER A 13 28.18 -2.41 -14.27
N ALA A 14 27.54 -2.20 -13.12
CA ALA A 14 26.22 -1.63 -13.07
C ALA A 14 26.36 -0.15 -13.48
N VAL A 15 26.08 0.14 -14.75
CA VAL A 15 25.74 1.49 -15.18
C VAL A 15 24.50 1.90 -14.38
N PRO A 16 24.53 2.97 -13.57
CA PRO A 16 23.35 3.39 -12.85
C PRO A 16 22.33 3.84 -13.89
N LYS A 17 21.19 3.14 -13.93
CA LYS A 17 19.99 3.61 -14.64
C LYS A 17 19.70 5.01 -14.09
N LYS A 18 19.83 6.03 -14.95
CA LYS A 18 19.28 7.37 -14.68
C LYS A 18 17.76 7.22 -14.54
N SER A 19 17.29 6.97 -13.31
CA SER A 19 15.91 7.23 -12.97
C SER A 19 15.74 8.74 -13.00
N GLY A 20 14.94 9.24 -13.94
CA GLY A 20 14.47 10.61 -13.90
C GLY A 20 13.64 10.79 -12.64
N TYR A 21 14.29 11.17 -11.54
CA TYR A 21 13.60 11.68 -10.37
C TYR A 21 13.02 13.03 -10.76
N LEU A 22 11.70 13.15 -10.72
CA LEU A 22 11.04 14.45 -10.71
C LEU A 22 11.71 15.29 -9.60
N PHE A 23 12.20 16.47 -9.96
CA PHE A 23 12.68 17.45 -9.00
C PHE A 23 11.48 17.93 -8.17
N ASP A 24 11.37 17.46 -6.92
CA ASP A 24 10.40 17.99 -5.96
C ASP A 24 11.10 19.16 -5.22
N PRO A 25 10.63 20.42 -5.39
CA PRO A 25 11.28 21.59 -4.82
C PRO A 25 11.26 21.60 -3.28
N ARG A 26 10.47 20.72 -2.65
CA ARG A 26 10.45 20.56 -1.20
C ARG A 26 11.66 19.78 -0.68
N TYR A 27 12.44 19.15 -1.54
CA TYR A 27 13.60 18.34 -1.16
C TYR A 27 14.91 18.95 -1.65
N LYS A 28 15.96 18.80 -0.84
CA LYS A 28 17.34 19.17 -1.18
C LYS A 28 18.26 17.97 -1.01
N LEU A 29 19.18 17.78 -1.96
CA LEU A 29 20.24 16.78 -1.84
C LEU A 29 21.30 17.30 -0.87
N ILE A 30 21.45 16.65 0.28
CA ILE A 30 22.43 17.03 1.31
C ILE A 30 23.14 15.80 1.89
N SER A 31 24.34 16.03 2.42
CA SER A 31 25.06 15.03 3.22
C SER A 31 24.54 15.03 4.65
N VAL A 32 23.98 13.91 5.10
CA VAL A 32 23.38 13.78 6.45
C VAL A 32 24.02 12.66 7.24
N HIS A 33 24.25 12.90 8.53
CA HIS A 33 24.71 11.89 9.46
C HIS A 33 23.53 11.19 10.15
N GLY A 34 23.75 9.94 10.57
CA GLY A 34 22.72 9.17 11.28
C GLY A 34 22.23 9.85 12.56
N LYS A 35 23.10 10.62 13.24
CA LYS A 35 22.73 11.41 14.42
C LYS A 35 21.72 12.52 14.08
N ASP A 36 21.88 13.15 12.92
CA ASP A 36 21.03 14.26 12.48
C ASP A 36 19.64 13.71 12.13
N ILE A 37 19.61 12.58 11.41
CA ILE A 37 18.36 11.86 11.08
C ILE A 37 17.62 11.46 12.36
N LEU A 38 18.32 10.85 13.32
CA LEU A 38 17.72 10.46 14.60
C LEU A 38 17.19 11.66 15.38
N SER A 39 17.94 12.78 15.40
CA SER A 39 17.53 14.01 16.08
C SER A 39 16.26 14.62 15.50
N VAL A 40 16.05 14.52 14.18
CA VAL A 40 14.81 14.95 13.53
C VAL A 40 13.66 14.02 13.91
N ILE A 41 13.88 12.70 13.86
CA ILE A 41 12.85 11.69 14.17
C ILE A 41 12.37 11.82 15.62
N TRP A 42 13.25 12.07 16.59
CA TRP A 42 12.87 12.25 17.99
C TRP A 42 11.88 13.41 18.21
N LYS A 43 11.83 14.40 17.31
CA LYS A 43 10.84 15.48 17.39
C LYS A 43 9.41 14.99 17.13
N PHE A 44 9.24 13.85 16.47
CA PHE A 44 7.95 13.36 16.00
C PHE A 44 7.55 12.00 16.58
N THR A 45 8.43 11.30 17.31
CA THR A 45 8.11 10.00 17.91
C THR A 45 8.96 9.64 19.11
N SER A 46 8.34 8.99 20.10
CA SER A 46 9.00 8.40 21.28
C SER A 46 9.55 6.99 21.05
N LYS A 47 9.35 6.41 19.85
CA LYS A 47 9.73 5.02 19.52
C LYS A 47 11.23 4.73 19.73
N PHE A 48 12.06 5.76 19.69
CA PHE A 48 13.52 5.65 19.78
C PHE A 48 14.09 6.26 21.07
N ASP A 49 13.28 6.64 22.06
CA ASP A 49 13.78 7.31 23.28
C ASP A 49 14.77 6.45 24.06
N LYS A 50 14.57 5.13 24.04
CA LYS A 50 15.47 4.15 24.68
C LYS A 50 16.58 3.65 23.75
N LYS A 51 16.75 4.22 22.56
CA LYS A 51 17.70 3.76 21.54
C LYS A 51 18.68 4.86 21.17
N GLY A 52 19.96 4.62 21.46
CA GLY A 52 21.05 5.43 20.89
C GLY A 52 21.22 5.19 19.38
N LEU A 53 22.16 5.92 18.78
CA LEU A 53 22.46 5.89 17.34
C LEU A 53 22.70 4.47 16.79
N LEU A 54 23.37 3.61 17.56
CA LEU A 54 23.62 2.22 17.18
C LEU A 54 22.31 1.42 17.06
N GLY A 55 21.44 1.53 18.06
CA GLY A 55 20.14 0.86 18.09
C GLY A 55 19.20 1.36 16.99
N PHE A 56 19.26 2.67 16.68
CA PHE A 56 18.56 3.24 15.53
C PHE A 56 19.09 2.68 14.20
N SER A 57 20.41 2.64 14.01
CA SER A 57 21.04 2.11 12.79
C SER A 57 20.72 0.63 12.56
N GLN A 58 20.75 -0.19 13.62
CA GLN A 58 20.33 -1.58 13.57
C GLN A 58 18.86 -1.72 13.18
N TRP A 59 17.99 -0.86 13.72
CA TRP A 59 16.59 -0.85 13.37
C TRP A 59 16.37 -0.50 11.90
N LEU A 60 17.06 0.52 11.38
CA LEU A 60 16.98 0.91 9.95
C LEU A 60 17.34 -0.24 9.03
N ASN A 61 18.47 -0.92 9.29
CA ASN A 61 18.91 -2.06 8.49
C ASN A 61 17.96 -3.24 8.59
N LYS A 62 17.46 -3.57 9.80
CA LYS A 62 16.50 -4.65 10.01
C LYS A 62 15.20 -4.44 9.23
N ASN A 63 14.79 -3.19 9.05
CA ASN A 63 13.54 -2.83 8.37
C ASN A 63 13.74 -2.46 6.89
N ASN A 64 14.96 -2.57 6.35
CA ASN A 64 15.29 -2.23 4.96
C ASN A 64 14.77 -0.86 4.54
N VAL A 65 14.94 0.15 5.39
CA VAL A 65 14.48 1.52 5.09
C VAL A 65 15.27 2.09 3.92
N ASP A 66 14.61 2.71 2.94
CA ASP A 66 15.24 3.18 1.68
C ASP A 66 16.50 4.04 1.89
N LEU A 67 16.60 4.78 2.99
CA LEU A 67 17.80 5.56 3.34
C LEU A 67 19.07 4.71 3.53
N THR A 68 18.95 3.39 3.67
CA THR A 68 20.09 2.47 3.76
C THR A 68 20.54 1.93 2.40
N SER A 69 19.80 2.24 1.31
CA SER A 69 20.16 1.83 -0.05
C SER A 69 21.37 2.59 -0.60
N THR A 70 21.61 3.82 -0.13
CA THR A 70 22.79 4.62 -0.49
C THR A 70 23.98 4.24 0.39
N GLU A 71 25.11 3.89 -0.25
CA GLU A 71 26.35 3.61 0.48
C GLU A 71 26.84 4.85 1.23
N PRO A 72 27.23 4.72 2.51
CA PRO A 72 27.71 5.85 3.29
C PRO A 72 29.14 6.24 2.89
N GLU A 73 29.35 7.54 2.74
CA GLU A 73 30.69 8.14 2.71
C GLU A 73 31.31 8.06 4.11
N ARG A 74 32.59 7.68 4.17
CA ARG A 74 33.37 7.64 5.41
C ARG A 74 34.31 8.83 5.44
N LYS A 75 34.17 9.70 6.44
CA LYS A 75 35.18 10.72 6.76
C LYS A 75 35.83 10.37 8.10
N ILE A 76 37.16 10.31 8.09
CA ILE A 76 37.99 10.16 9.29
C ILE A 76 38.51 11.55 9.63
N THR A 77 38.06 12.10 10.75
CA THR A 77 38.60 13.36 11.26
C THR A 77 39.56 13.05 12.39
N LYS A 78 40.86 13.34 12.19
CA LYS A 78 41.89 13.21 13.22
C LYS A 78 41.77 14.37 14.20
N THR A 79 41.01 14.17 15.28
CA THR A 79 41.19 14.90 16.54
C THR A 79 41.70 13.90 17.58
N SER A 80 41.97 14.32 18.82
CA SER A 80 42.55 13.48 19.90
C SER A 80 41.85 12.13 20.14
N THR A 81 40.64 11.96 19.60
CA THR A 81 39.96 10.68 19.35
C THR A 81 39.59 10.55 17.87
N GLU A 82 39.87 9.41 17.24
CA GLU A 82 39.42 9.10 15.87
C GLU A 82 37.88 9.06 15.81
N ILE A 83 37.23 10.14 15.33
CA ILE A 83 35.79 10.12 15.08
C ILE A 83 35.55 9.61 13.67
N ARG A 84 35.08 8.36 13.56
CA ARG A 84 34.62 7.78 12.30
C ARG A 84 33.18 8.19 12.04
N ALA A 85 33.00 9.31 11.33
CA ALA A 85 31.67 9.78 10.93
C ALA A 85 31.26 9.11 9.60
N ARG A 86 30.06 8.53 9.57
CA ARG A 86 29.41 8.06 8.34
C ARG A 86 28.35 9.09 7.94
N SER A 87 28.41 9.58 6.71
CA SER A 87 27.39 10.45 6.11
C SER A 87 26.83 9.81 4.85
N ARG A 88 25.62 10.21 4.44
CA ARG A 88 24.99 9.77 3.19
C ARG A 88 24.45 10.99 2.45
N GLN A 89 24.58 10.98 1.13
CA GLN A 89 23.87 11.93 0.27
C GLN A 89 22.41 11.49 0.14
N LEU A 90 21.49 12.23 0.74
CA LEU A 90 20.06 11.93 0.72
C LEU A 90 19.28 13.15 0.19
N ASN A 91 18.18 12.89 -0.52
CA ASN A 91 17.17 13.92 -0.78
C ASN A 91 16.37 14.12 0.50
N VAL A 92 16.64 15.21 1.21
CA VAL A 92 16.03 15.52 2.50
C VAL A 92 15.02 16.64 2.31
N LEU A 93 13.83 16.46 2.88
CA LEU A 93 12.79 17.48 2.90
C LEU A 93 13.34 18.75 3.58
N HIS A 94 12.95 19.93 3.11
CA HIS A 94 13.27 21.17 3.79
C HIS A 94 12.63 21.17 5.19
N ASP A 95 13.38 21.64 6.17
CA ASP A 95 13.00 21.71 7.59
C ASP A 95 11.72 22.52 7.82
N VAL A 96 11.54 23.60 7.05
CA VAL A 96 10.29 24.40 7.04
C VAL A 96 9.04 23.56 6.71
N ASN A 97 9.21 22.42 6.02
CA ASN A 97 8.11 21.53 5.63
C ASN A 97 7.94 20.33 6.58
N TYR A 98 8.75 20.17 7.63
CA TYR A 98 8.68 18.99 8.49
C TYR A 98 7.37 18.88 9.24
N VAL A 99 6.93 19.99 9.86
CA VAL A 99 5.70 20.02 10.65
C VAL A 99 4.49 19.79 9.75
N SER A 100 4.39 20.53 8.64
CA SER A 100 3.27 20.39 7.72
C SER A 100 3.16 18.99 7.11
N VAL A 101 4.28 18.38 6.69
CA VAL A 101 4.26 17.01 6.17
C VAL A 101 3.92 15.99 7.26
N ALA A 102 4.38 16.19 8.49
CA ALA A 102 4.01 15.32 9.62
C ALA A 102 2.50 15.44 9.95
N GLU A 103 1.97 16.66 9.98
CA GLU A 103 0.55 16.93 10.16
C GLU A 103 -0.26 16.30 9.03
N ASP A 104 0.12 16.51 7.77
CA ASP A 104 -0.54 15.89 6.61
C ASP A 104 -0.64 14.37 6.78
N ILE A 105 0.46 13.71 7.17
CA ILE A 105 0.48 12.27 7.44
C ILE A 105 -0.50 11.89 8.56
N LEU A 106 -0.51 12.65 9.66
CA LEU A 106 -1.38 12.39 10.80
C LEU A 106 -2.86 12.64 10.47
N GLN A 107 -3.17 13.57 9.57
CA GLN A 107 -4.54 13.94 9.21
C GLN A 107 -5.16 13.03 8.14
N VAL A 108 -4.37 12.25 7.40
CA VAL A 108 -4.90 11.36 6.34
C VAL A 108 -5.96 10.37 6.86
N LEU A 109 -5.70 9.71 8.01
CA LEU A 109 -6.65 8.74 8.57
C LEU A 109 -7.88 9.41 9.22
N PRO A 110 -7.74 10.41 10.11
CA PRO A 110 -8.89 11.14 10.66
C PRO A 110 -9.80 11.73 9.59
N ASN A 111 -9.24 12.41 8.58
CA ASN A 111 -10.04 12.99 7.50
C ASN A 111 -10.81 11.93 6.72
N ARG A 112 -10.19 10.77 6.50
CA ARG A 112 -10.91 9.64 5.88
C ARG A 112 -12.02 9.13 6.78
N HIS A 113 -11.74 8.91 8.06
CA HIS A 113 -12.75 8.39 9.00
C HIS A 113 -13.97 9.30 9.03
N LYS A 114 -13.76 10.62 9.00
CA LYS A 114 -14.83 11.60 8.81
C LYS A 114 -15.63 11.34 7.53
N ILE A 115 -14.98 11.28 6.36
CA ILE A 115 -15.67 11.01 5.08
C ILE A 115 -16.48 9.69 5.12
N VAL A 116 -15.93 8.63 5.72
CA VAL A 116 -16.63 7.35 5.83
C VAL A 116 -17.84 7.46 6.76
N ASN A 117 -17.72 8.18 7.87
CA ASN A 117 -18.85 8.41 8.78
C ASN A 117 -19.92 9.29 8.14
N ASP A 118 -19.54 10.36 7.45
CA ASP A 118 -20.48 11.21 6.69
C ASP A 118 -21.28 10.37 5.67
N LEU A 119 -20.63 9.43 4.98
CA LEU A 119 -21.32 8.50 4.07
C LEU A 119 -22.32 7.60 4.81
N LYS A 120 -22.00 7.13 6.01
CA LYS A 120 -22.92 6.31 6.82
C LYS A 120 -24.10 7.12 7.32
N GLU A 121 -23.88 8.34 7.77
CA GLU A 121 -24.93 9.30 8.16
C GLU A 121 -25.84 9.62 6.99
N ASP A 122 -25.28 9.76 5.79
CA ASP A 122 -26.03 9.86 4.54
C ASP A 122 -26.79 8.58 4.18
N GLY A 123 -26.65 7.49 4.95
CA GLY A 123 -27.37 6.22 4.76
C GLY A 123 -26.74 5.30 3.72
N TYR A 124 -25.43 5.44 3.42
CA TYR A 124 -24.71 4.44 2.65
C TYR A 124 -24.23 3.30 3.55
N PRO A 125 -24.60 2.05 3.25
CA PRO A 125 -23.82 0.90 3.71
C PRO A 125 -22.41 0.99 3.11
N VAL A 126 -21.40 1.09 3.98
CA VAL A 126 -19.99 1.12 3.56
C VAL A 126 -19.42 -0.28 3.69
N ILE A 127 -19.20 -0.94 2.56
CA ILE A 127 -18.77 -2.33 2.55
C ILE A 127 -17.33 -2.48 2.08
N GLY A 128 -16.58 -3.35 2.75
CA GLY A 128 -15.26 -3.77 2.34
C GLY A 128 -15.33 -4.91 1.32
N TYR A 129 -14.51 -4.82 0.28
CA TYR A 129 -14.28 -5.92 -0.66
C TYR A 129 -12.79 -6.24 -0.71
N SER A 130 -12.48 -7.53 -0.58
CA SER A 130 -11.10 -8.03 -0.59
C SER A 130 -10.99 -9.22 -1.51
N ARG A 131 -9.86 -9.34 -2.21
CA ARG A 131 -9.63 -10.36 -3.22
C ARG A 131 -8.23 -10.93 -3.09
N LYS A 132 -8.09 -12.25 -3.26
CA LYS A 132 -6.80 -12.93 -3.34
C LYS A 132 -6.70 -13.75 -4.64
N SER A 133 -5.48 -13.80 -5.18
CA SER A 133 -5.23 -14.46 -6.47
C SER A 133 -5.36 -15.97 -6.37
N VAL A 134 -5.69 -16.62 -7.49
CA VAL A 134 -5.71 -18.09 -7.64
C VAL A 134 -4.37 -18.75 -7.28
N VAL A 135 -3.24 -18.10 -7.57
CA VAL A 135 -1.88 -18.65 -7.31
C VAL A 135 -1.77 -19.20 -5.90
N ALA A 136 -1.45 -20.49 -5.77
CA ALA A 136 -1.35 -21.19 -4.49
C ALA A 136 -0.47 -20.40 -3.50
N SER A 137 -0.95 -20.26 -2.27
CA SER A 137 -0.19 -19.62 -1.20
C SER A 137 -0.56 -20.28 0.12
N GLU A 138 0.43 -20.80 0.82
CA GLU A 138 0.28 -21.43 2.15
C GLU A 138 -0.36 -20.46 3.16
N ASN A 139 -0.19 -19.15 2.96
CA ASN A 139 -0.66 -18.08 3.83
C ASN A 139 -1.94 -17.38 3.34
N ARG A 140 -2.79 -18.05 2.55
CA ARG A 140 -3.99 -17.41 1.95
C ARG A 140 -4.95 -16.87 3.00
N VAL A 141 -5.33 -17.72 3.96
CA VAL A 141 -6.28 -17.39 5.02
C VAL A 141 -5.76 -16.23 5.85
N SER A 142 -4.51 -16.30 6.33
CA SER A 142 -3.89 -15.23 7.12
C SER A 142 -3.76 -13.92 6.34
N CYS A 143 -3.43 -13.96 5.04
CA CYS A 143 -3.41 -12.78 4.18
C CYS A 143 -4.80 -12.14 4.06
N LEU A 144 -5.83 -12.94 3.79
CA LEU A 144 -7.22 -12.45 3.67
C LEU A 144 -7.71 -11.89 5.01
N GLN A 145 -7.46 -12.59 6.12
CA GLN A 145 -7.82 -12.11 7.44
C GLN A 145 -7.17 -10.76 7.76
N ARG A 146 -5.88 -10.58 7.41
CA ARG A 146 -5.22 -9.28 7.57
C ARG A 146 -5.91 -8.19 6.74
N MET A 147 -6.33 -8.50 5.52
CA MET A 147 -7.08 -7.55 4.69
C MET A 147 -8.45 -7.21 5.31
N VAL A 148 -9.17 -8.20 5.83
CA VAL A 148 -10.44 -8.00 6.56
C VAL A 148 -10.22 -7.08 7.77
N ASN A 149 -9.21 -7.37 8.59
CA ASN A 149 -8.88 -6.56 9.76
C ASN A 149 -8.53 -5.11 9.38
N ILE A 150 -7.80 -4.91 8.28
CA ILE A 150 -7.49 -3.57 7.75
C ILE A 150 -8.76 -2.85 7.30
N LEU A 151 -9.69 -3.54 6.63
CA LEU A 151 -10.95 -2.93 6.19
C LEU A 151 -11.78 -2.45 7.39
N TYR A 152 -11.86 -3.21 8.49
CA TYR A 152 -12.54 -2.72 9.70
C TYR A 152 -11.74 -1.62 10.41
N SER A 153 -10.52 -1.90 10.83
CA SER A 153 -9.74 -0.98 11.70
C SER A 153 -9.34 0.32 11.02
N ARG A 154 -9.00 0.27 9.72
CA ARG A 154 -8.52 1.44 8.97
C ARG A 154 -9.60 2.06 8.10
N SER A 155 -10.41 1.23 7.43
CA SER A 155 -11.40 1.71 6.48
C SER A 155 -12.80 1.92 7.06
N LEU A 156 -13.03 1.52 8.32
CA LEU A 156 -14.30 1.66 9.04
C LEU A 156 -15.51 1.10 8.27
N VAL A 157 -15.34 -0.01 7.57
CA VAL A 157 -16.44 -0.65 6.84
C VAL A 157 -17.42 -1.34 7.80
N ASP A 158 -18.68 -1.45 7.40
CA ASP A 158 -19.75 -2.11 8.16
C ASP A 158 -19.76 -3.63 7.94
N LYS A 159 -19.47 -4.06 6.72
CA LYS A 159 -19.43 -5.46 6.30
C LYS A 159 -18.24 -5.71 5.39
N VAL A 160 -17.73 -6.95 5.36
CA VAL A 160 -16.64 -7.34 4.47
C VAL A 160 -17.01 -8.58 3.66
N PHE A 161 -16.86 -8.49 2.34
CA PHE A 161 -16.98 -9.60 1.41
C PHE A 161 -15.60 -9.93 0.83
N VAL A 162 -15.37 -11.22 0.58
CA VAL A 162 -14.06 -11.70 0.12
C VAL A 162 -14.16 -12.54 -1.15
N SER A 163 -13.16 -12.46 -2.00
CA SER A 163 -12.97 -13.41 -3.09
C SER A 163 -11.68 -14.16 -2.86
N PRO A 164 -11.72 -15.37 -2.25
CA PRO A 164 -10.52 -16.05 -1.79
C PRO A 164 -9.59 -16.50 -2.90
N CYS A 165 -10.15 -16.88 -4.05
CA CYS A 165 -9.44 -17.55 -5.13
C CYS A 165 -9.95 -17.09 -6.50
N SER A 166 -9.64 -15.86 -6.89
CA SER A 166 -10.02 -15.34 -8.22
C SER A 166 -8.84 -14.73 -8.96
N SER A 167 -9.01 -14.39 -10.24
CA SER A 167 -8.08 -13.52 -10.95
C SER A 167 -8.55 -12.07 -10.88
N THR A 168 -7.63 -11.09 -10.87
CA THR A 168 -8.01 -9.67 -10.95
C THR A 168 -8.71 -9.34 -12.26
N LYS A 169 -8.47 -10.15 -13.30
CA LYS A 169 -9.06 -10.02 -14.63
C LYS A 169 -10.38 -10.80 -14.77
N GLN A 170 -10.72 -11.63 -13.79
CA GLN A 170 -11.94 -12.43 -13.83
C GLN A 170 -13.15 -11.55 -13.57
N GLN A 171 -14.21 -11.82 -14.35
CA GLN A 171 -15.49 -11.14 -14.23
C GLN A 171 -16.10 -11.38 -12.85
N PHE A 172 -16.69 -10.38 -12.21
CA PHE A 172 -17.29 -10.51 -10.87
C PHE A 172 -18.27 -11.68 -10.78
N ILE A 173 -19.16 -11.83 -11.77
CA ILE A 173 -20.17 -12.89 -11.80
C ILE A 173 -19.58 -14.32 -11.86
N LYS A 174 -18.34 -14.45 -12.35
CA LYS A 174 -17.63 -15.73 -12.45
C LYS A 174 -16.74 -15.99 -11.24
N ARG A 175 -16.64 -15.07 -10.28
CA ARG A 175 -15.83 -15.27 -9.08
C ARG A 175 -16.62 -16.08 -8.08
N ASP A 176 -15.93 -17.02 -7.43
CA ASP A 176 -16.45 -17.77 -6.30
C ASP A 176 -17.76 -18.53 -6.62
N SER A 177 -17.98 -18.88 -7.90
CA SER A 177 -19.12 -19.69 -8.37
C SER A 177 -18.98 -21.19 -8.06
N SER A 178 -17.83 -21.60 -7.55
CA SER A 178 -17.52 -22.95 -7.04
C SER A 178 -17.25 -22.86 -5.55
N ASP A 179 -17.69 -23.85 -4.77
CA ASP A 179 -17.57 -23.91 -3.30
C ASP A 179 -16.10 -23.75 -2.82
N ASN A 180 -15.68 -22.50 -2.61
CA ASN A 180 -14.47 -22.14 -1.88
C ASN A 180 -14.76 -22.00 -0.36
N ASP A 181 -15.82 -22.66 0.11
CA ASP A 181 -16.38 -22.54 1.46
C ASP A 181 -15.38 -22.89 2.55
N GLN A 182 -14.40 -23.76 2.24
CA GLN A 182 -13.35 -24.12 3.20
C GLN A 182 -12.48 -22.93 3.60
N ILE A 183 -12.20 -21.97 2.70
CA ILE A 183 -11.42 -20.78 3.07
C ILE A 183 -12.33 -19.76 3.78
N LEU A 184 -13.56 -19.59 3.29
CA LEU A 184 -14.50 -18.63 3.85
C LEU A 184 -14.83 -18.95 5.32
N SER A 185 -15.03 -20.24 5.63
CA SER A 185 -15.28 -20.75 7.00
C SER A 185 -14.13 -20.53 7.99
N GLN A 186 -12.91 -20.31 7.51
CA GLN A 186 -11.75 -20.02 8.36
C GLN A 186 -11.55 -18.52 8.63
N LEU A 187 -12.33 -17.66 7.98
CA LEU A 187 -12.21 -16.21 8.12
C LEU A 187 -13.21 -15.69 9.15
N ASN A 188 -12.75 -14.78 10.00
CA ASN A 188 -13.57 -14.09 10.99
C ASN A 188 -14.08 -12.75 10.44
N ASN A 189 -15.30 -12.38 10.81
CA ASN A 189 -15.95 -11.11 10.47
C ASN A 189 -16.14 -10.86 8.96
N VAL A 190 -16.30 -11.95 8.20
CA VAL A 190 -16.69 -11.90 6.78
C VAL A 190 -18.19 -12.15 6.64
N HIS A 191 -18.79 -11.56 5.60
CA HIS A 191 -20.22 -11.58 5.34
C HIS A 191 -20.59 -12.31 4.06
N GLY A 192 -19.63 -13.06 3.50
CA GLY A 192 -19.83 -13.84 2.28
C GLY A 192 -18.74 -13.63 1.25
N ASN A 193 -18.94 -14.26 0.10
CA ASN A 193 -18.05 -14.22 -1.03
C ASN A 193 -18.49 -13.17 -2.09
N THR A 194 -17.96 -13.24 -3.32
CA THR A 194 -18.38 -12.32 -4.40
C THR A 194 -19.85 -12.47 -4.79
N VAL A 195 -20.42 -13.67 -4.72
CA VAL A 195 -21.85 -13.92 -5.00
C VAL A 195 -22.71 -13.17 -3.98
N ASP A 196 -22.37 -13.27 -2.69
CA ASP A 196 -23.08 -12.55 -1.62
C ASP A 196 -22.95 -11.04 -1.75
N PHE A 197 -21.77 -10.55 -2.16
CA PHE A 197 -21.53 -9.15 -2.47
C PHE A 197 -22.46 -8.64 -3.59
N LEU A 198 -22.57 -9.39 -4.70
CA LEU A 198 -23.46 -9.02 -5.80
C LEU A 198 -24.93 -9.08 -5.40
N SER A 199 -25.32 -10.05 -4.57
CA SER A 199 -26.66 -10.13 -3.98
C SER A 199 -26.96 -8.89 -3.13
N LEU A 200 -26.00 -8.48 -2.28
CA LEU A 200 -26.13 -7.26 -1.48
C LEU A 200 -26.34 -6.01 -2.36
N LEU A 201 -25.58 -5.88 -3.46
CA LEU A 201 -25.77 -4.76 -4.38
C LEU A 201 -27.19 -4.73 -4.97
N LYS A 202 -27.76 -5.87 -5.33
CA LYS A 202 -29.14 -5.95 -5.85
C LYS A 202 -30.20 -5.57 -4.81
N ASN A 203 -29.94 -5.84 -3.54
CA ASN A 203 -30.88 -5.65 -2.44
C ASN A 203 -30.76 -4.27 -1.74
N ASN A 204 -29.92 -3.37 -2.24
CA ASN A 204 -29.73 -2.04 -1.66
C ASN A 204 -29.93 -0.95 -2.70
N SER A 205 -30.43 0.22 -2.29
CA SER A 205 -30.65 1.35 -3.19
C SER A 205 -29.37 2.16 -3.46
N LYS A 206 -28.45 2.17 -2.48
CA LYS A 206 -27.14 2.82 -2.57
C LYS A 206 -26.12 2.10 -1.69
N VAL A 207 -24.89 1.97 -2.17
CA VAL A 207 -23.79 1.28 -1.50
C VAL A 207 -22.48 2.00 -1.83
N CYS A 208 -21.59 2.07 -0.85
CA CYS A 208 -20.20 2.47 -1.03
C CYS A 208 -19.27 1.27 -0.84
N VAL A 209 -18.47 0.93 -1.85
CA VAL A 209 -17.47 -0.14 -1.76
C VAL A 209 -16.10 0.43 -1.44
N VAL A 210 -15.40 -0.19 -0.50
CA VAL A 210 -14.00 0.06 -0.19
C VAL A 210 -13.17 -1.16 -0.55
N ALA A 211 -12.09 -0.98 -1.31
CA ALA A 211 -11.13 -2.03 -1.60
C ALA A 211 -9.69 -1.60 -1.29
N ILE A 212 -8.87 -2.56 -0.83
CA ILE A 212 -7.43 -2.33 -0.64
C ILE A 212 -6.74 -2.44 -1.99
N ASP A 213 -6.30 -1.30 -2.51
CA ASP A 213 -5.79 -1.09 -3.87
C ASP A 213 -6.74 -1.51 -5.01
N TYR A 214 -6.41 -1.06 -6.23
CA TYR A 214 -7.22 -1.32 -7.43
C TYR A 214 -7.38 -2.83 -7.69
N ALA A 215 -6.29 -3.59 -7.56
CA ALA A 215 -6.28 -5.03 -7.78
C ALA A 215 -7.04 -5.83 -6.71
N GLY A 216 -7.24 -5.23 -5.53
CA GLY A 216 -8.15 -5.73 -4.50
C GLY A 216 -9.61 -5.71 -4.94
N LEU A 217 -10.02 -4.76 -5.79
CA LEU A 217 -11.34 -4.76 -6.41
C LEU A 217 -11.33 -5.55 -7.72
N THR A 218 -10.65 -5.02 -8.74
CA THR A 218 -10.56 -5.61 -10.08
C THR A 218 -9.50 -4.88 -10.92
N THR A 219 -8.88 -5.60 -11.86
CA THR A 219 -8.12 -4.98 -12.96
C THR A 219 -8.79 -5.18 -14.31
N ASN A 220 -9.98 -5.78 -14.34
CA ASN A 220 -10.80 -5.89 -15.54
C ASN A 220 -11.66 -4.64 -15.66
N VAL A 221 -11.16 -3.65 -16.42
CA VAL A 221 -11.85 -2.37 -16.62
C VAL A 221 -13.17 -2.55 -17.36
N SER A 222 -13.22 -3.43 -18.36
CA SER A 222 -14.45 -3.70 -19.12
C SER A 222 -15.52 -4.29 -18.22
N ASP A 223 -15.16 -5.26 -17.39
CA ASP A 223 -16.08 -5.89 -16.43
C ASP A 223 -16.49 -4.96 -15.30
N LEU A 224 -15.58 -4.08 -14.83
CA LEU A 224 -15.93 -3.03 -13.87
C LEU A 224 -17.00 -2.11 -14.44
N LYS A 225 -16.86 -1.68 -15.70
CA LYS A 225 -17.84 -0.82 -16.36
C LYS A 225 -19.20 -1.50 -16.49
N ILE A 226 -19.22 -2.78 -16.91
CA ILE A 226 -20.45 -3.59 -16.97
C ILE A 226 -21.07 -3.70 -15.59
N SER A 227 -20.29 -4.06 -14.57
CA SER A 227 -20.76 -4.23 -13.19
C SER A 227 -21.35 -2.94 -12.61
N LEU A 228 -20.75 -1.78 -12.89
CA LEU A 228 -21.25 -0.47 -12.46
C LEU A 228 -22.57 -0.10 -13.13
N SER A 229 -22.75 -0.48 -14.41
CA SER A 229 -24.01 -0.26 -15.15
C SER A 229 -25.11 -1.21 -14.69
N GLU A 230 -24.80 -2.49 -14.47
CA GLU A 230 -25.76 -3.51 -14.05
C GLU A 230 -26.15 -3.39 -12.57
N ASN A 231 -25.33 -2.73 -11.75
CA ASN A 231 -25.60 -2.51 -10.33
C ASN A 231 -25.61 -1.00 -10.01
N PRO A 232 -26.67 -0.26 -10.39
CA PRO A 232 -26.77 1.18 -10.14
C PRO A 232 -26.74 1.56 -8.66
N SER A 233 -26.94 0.60 -7.75
CA SER A 233 -26.79 0.75 -6.31
C SER A 233 -25.34 0.98 -5.88
N LEU A 234 -24.35 0.52 -6.65
CA LEU A 234 -22.94 0.80 -6.40
C LEU A 234 -22.63 2.25 -6.79
N LYS A 235 -22.90 3.19 -5.88
CA LYS A 235 -22.80 4.64 -6.13
C LYS A 235 -21.41 5.20 -5.91
N LYS A 236 -20.64 4.61 -5.00
CA LYS A 236 -19.33 5.10 -4.57
C LYS A 236 -18.32 3.96 -4.50
N VAL A 237 -17.09 4.23 -4.93
CA VAL A 237 -15.96 3.30 -4.85
C VAL A 237 -14.79 4.05 -4.22
N ILE A 238 -14.24 3.49 -3.14
CA ILE A 238 -13.08 4.00 -2.43
C ILE A 238 -11.95 2.98 -2.58
N ILE A 239 -10.82 3.45 -3.12
CA ILE A 239 -9.60 2.64 -3.21
C ILE A 239 -8.64 3.09 -2.13
N ASP A 240 -8.37 2.19 -1.19
CA ASP A 240 -7.42 2.34 -0.11
C ASP A 240 -5.99 2.07 -0.60
N GLN A 241 -5.24 3.15 -0.81
CA GLN A 241 -3.82 3.13 -1.19
C GLN A 241 -2.91 3.60 -0.04
N TYR A 242 -3.43 3.67 1.18
CA TYR A 242 -2.76 4.27 2.34
C TYR A 242 -1.36 3.70 2.58
N LEU A 243 -1.23 2.36 2.49
CA LEU A 243 0.05 1.68 2.74
C LEU A 243 1.16 2.06 1.77
N TYR A 244 0.84 2.58 0.60
CA TYR A 244 1.81 2.80 -0.47
C TYR A 244 2.04 4.26 -0.77
N GLU A 245 0.97 5.03 -0.70
CA GLU A 245 0.95 6.38 -1.24
C GLU A 245 0.25 7.33 -0.26
N ASN A 246 0.00 6.89 0.98
CA ASN A 246 -0.61 7.67 2.06
C ASN A 246 -1.89 8.42 1.63
N HIS A 247 -2.72 7.80 0.78
CA HIS A 247 -3.91 8.44 0.28
C HIS A 247 -5.02 7.42 -0.07
N PHE A 248 -6.18 7.99 -0.35
CA PHE A 248 -7.38 7.30 -0.79
C PHE A 248 -7.86 7.89 -2.09
N LYS A 249 -8.40 7.06 -2.97
CA LYS A 249 -9.05 7.52 -4.19
C LYS A 249 -10.54 7.30 -4.05
N TYR A 250 -11.30 8.35 -4.34
CA TYR A 250 -12.75 8.37 -4.21
C TYR A 250 -13.33 8.55 -5.59
N PHE A 251 -14.22 7.64 -5.95
CA PHE A 251 -14.91 7.68 -7.23
C PHE A 251 -16.41 7.56 -6.98
N ASN A 252 -17.20 8.28 -7.75
CA ASN A 252 -18.61 7.97 -7.89
C ASN A 252 -18.86 7.14 -9.16
N ASN A 253 -20.01 6.46 -9.20
CA ASN A 253 -20.40 5.59 -10.31
C ASN A 253 -20.37 6.34 -11.66
N TYR A 254 -20.94 7.54 -11.71
CA TYR A 254 -20.98 8.36 -12.91
C TYR A 254 -19.57 8.72 -13.43
N GLN A 255 -18.64 9.09 -12.54
CA GLN A 255 -17.25 9.36 -12.87
C GLN A 255 -16.58 8.13 -13.49
N LEU A 256 -16.74 6.95 -12.88
CA LEU A 256 -16.15 5.72 -13.43
C LEU A 256 -16.79 5.28 -14.76
N LEU A 257 -18.07 5.56 -14.99
CA LEU A 257 -18.71 5.22 -16.27
C LEU A 257 -18.26 6.15 -17.41
N ASN A 258 -18.00 7.42 -17.10
CA ASN A 258 -17.83 8.49 -18.09
C ASN A 258 -16.41 9.05 -18.21
N ASN A 259 -15.52 8.78 -17.26
CA ASN A 259 -14.12 9.26 -17.30
C ASN A 259 -13.13 8.11 -17.59
N PRO A 260 -12.58 8.02 -18.81
CA PRO A 260 -11.61 7.01 -19.17
C PRO A 260 -10.32 7.05 -18.33
N MET A 261 -9.92 8.23 -17.83
CA MET A 261 -8.69 8.37 -17.04
C MET A 261 -8.82 7.72 -15.66
N ASP A 262 -9.98 7.87 -15.01
CA ASP A 262 -10.25 7.24 -13.72
C ASP A 262 -10.33 5.71 -13.87
N LEU A 263 -10.97 5.22 -14.94
CA LEU A 263 -11.00 3.79 -15.26
C LEU A 263 -9.61 3.22 -15.55
N LYS A 264 -8.74 4.00 -16.20
CA LYS A 264 -7.37 3.56 -16.52
C LYS A 264 -6.56 3.25 -15.27
N ALA A 265 -6.87 3.87 -14.13
CA ALA A 265 -6.22 3.57 -12.85
C ALA A 265 -6.42 2.10 -12.41
N PHE A 266 -7.55 1.49 -12.78
CA PHE A 266 -7.83 0.07 -12.55
C PHE A 266 -7.06 -0.85 -13.49
N HIS A 267 -6.52 -0.35 -14.60
CA HIS A 267 -5.64 -1.12 -15.50
C HIS A 267 -4.20 -1.18 -14.96
N CYS A 268 -4.01 -1.48 -13.67
CA CYS A 268 -2.69 -1.58 -13.07
C CYS A 268 -2.03 -2.93 -13.43
N ARG A 269 -0.99 -2.89 -14.28
CA ARG A 269 -0.12 -4.06 -14.60
C ARG A 269 1.08 -4.19 -13.65
N SER A 270 1.20 -3.33 -12.65
CA SER A 270 2.33 -3.37 -11.72
C SER A 270 2.31 -4.65 -10.90
N LYS A 271 3.51 -5.19 -10.61
CA LYS A 271 3.69 -6.30 -9.67
C LYS A 271 2.91 -6.03 -8.38
N PRO A 272 2.34 -7.07 -7.72
CA PRO A 272 1.69 -6.88 -6.42
C PRO A 272 2.60 -6.06 -5.51
N LYS A 273 2.17 -4.86 -5.12
CA LYS A 273 2.94 -4.06 -4.18
C LYS A 273 2.97 -4.85 -2.87
N GLN A 274 4.15 -4.99 -2.28
CA GLN A 274 4.34 -5.83 -1.10
C GLN A 274 3.55 -5.20 0.06
N ARG A 275 2.41 -5.79 0.40
CA ARG A 275 1.60 -5.43 1.57
C ARG A 275 2.43 -5.89 2.77
N GLY A 276 3.06 -4.96 3.48
CA GLY A 276 4.17 -5.20 4.41
C GLY A 276 4.01 -6.42 5.34
N LYS A 277 5.14 -6.92 5.84
CA LYS A 277 5.16 -7.95 6.89
C LYS A 277 4.44 -7.48 8.15
#